data_AF-A0A3D1E7G9-F1
#
_entry.id   AF-A0A3D1E7G9-F1
#
_cell.length_a   1.000
_cell.length_b   1.000
_cell.length_c   1.000
_cell.angle_alpha   90.00
_cell.angle_beta   90.00
_cell.angle_gamma   90.00
#
_symmetry.space_group_name_H-M   'P 1'
#
loop_
_entity.id
_entity.type
_entity.pdbx_description
1 polymer ?
#
loop_
_entity_poly.entity_id
_entity_poly.type
_entity_poly.pdbx_seq_one_letter_code
_entity_poly.pdbx_strand_id
1 'polypeptide(L)' 'MNTAIIWYTNDLRVQDHSGLAEATRLHDRVIAYYCFDQADYAPTPWGFRKTG' A
#
# COMPACT_ATOMS: atom_id res chain seq x y z
N MET A 1 22.02 10.64 -0.99
CA MET A 1 21.02 9.89 -1.77
C MET A 1 20.15 9.13 -0.79
N ASN A 2 18.95 9.64 -0.50
CA ASN A 2 18.00 9.05 0.44
C ASN A 2 16.87 8.34 -0.33
N THR A 3 16.40 7.21 0.20
CA THR A 3 15.33 6.40 -0.40
C THR A 3 14.16 6.28 0.55
N ALA A 4 12.95 6.61 0.10
CA ALA A 4 11.70 6.33 0.79
C ALA A 4 11.01 5.09 0.21
N ILE A 5 10.21 4.43 1.05
CA ILE A 5 9.26 3.40 0.63
C ILE A 5 7.86 3.95 0.86
N ILE A 6 7.00 3.83 -0.16
CA ILE A 6 5.56 4.01 -0.02
C ILE A 6 4.94 2.63 0.06
N TRP A 7 4.39 2.30 1.23
CA TRP A 7 3.65 1.07 1.44
C TRP A 7 2.17 1.33 1.20
N TYR A 8 1.66 0.78 0.11
CA TYR A 8 0.25 0.80 -0.23
C TYR A 8 -0.51 -0.28 0.54
N THR A 9 -1.74 0.04 0.90
CA THR A 9 -2.72 -0.90 1.46
C THR A 9 -4.03 -0.79 0.67
N ASN A 10 -5.06 -0.19 1.26
CA ASN A 10 -6.36 0.03 0.63
C ASN A 10 -6.38 1.29 -0.25
N ASP A 11 -5.25 1.97 -0.39
CA ASP A 11 -5.08 3.29 -0.99
C ASP A 11 -4.26 3.26 -2.28
N LEU A 12 -4.56 2.28 -3.15
CA LEU A 12 -3.95 2.07 -4.48
C LEU A 12 -4.27 3.20 -5.47
N ARG A 13 -3.86 4.43 -5.14
CA ARG A 13 -4.07 5.65 -5.91
C ARG A 13 -2.83 6.54 -5.88
N VAL A 14 -2.65 7.30 -6.94
CA VAL A 14 -1.57 8.30 -7.05
C VAL A 14 -2.08 9.70 -6.73
N GLN A 15 -3.28 10.02 -7.22
CA GLN A 15 -3.94 11.30 -6.98
C GLN A 15 -4.39 11.38 -5.52
N ASP A 16 -4.23 12.57 -4.92
CA ASP A 16 -4.61 12.83 -3.52
C ASP A 16 -4.06 11.80 -2.52
N HIS A 17 -2.77 11.47 -2.69
CA HIS A 17 -2.03 10.59 -1.80
C HIS A 17 -0.94 11.38 -1.08
N SER A 18 -1.24 11.86 0.12
CA SER A 18 -0.34 12.70 0.93
C SER A 18 1.02 12.07 1.18
N GLY A 19 1.07 10.77 1.52
CA GLY A 19 2.33 10.05 1.74
C GLY A 19 3.24 10.03 0.50
N LEU A 20 2.69 9.72 -0.68
CA LEU A 20 3.40 9.76 -1.95
C LEU A 20 3.87 11.18 -2.29
N ALA A 21 3.03 12.20 -2.08
CA ALA A 21 3.38 13.60 -2.33
C ALA A 21 4.54 14.06 -1.42
N GLU A 22 4.54 13.64 -0.15
CA GLU A 22 5.62 13.98 0.78
C GLU A 22 6.91 13.22 0.48
N ALA A 23 6.83 11.91 0.19
CA ALA A 23 8.00 11.10 -0.11
C ALA A 23 8.74 11.60 -1.36
N THR A 24 8.00 11.93 -2.42
CA THR A 24 8.56 12.48 -3.67
C THR A 24 9.16 13.88 -3.49
N ARG A 25 8.67 14.66 -2.51
CA ARG A 25 9.23 15.97 -2.16
C ARG A 25 10.52 15.88 -1.35
N LEU A 26 10.65 14.88 -0.48
CA LEU A 26 11.73 14.80 0.53
C LEU A 26 12.87 13.83 0.18
N HIS A 27 12.70 12.93 -0.80
CA HIS A 27 13.65 11.85 -1.06
C HIS A 27 14.06 11.80 -2.53
N ASP A 28 15.30 11.40 -2.79
CA ASP A 28 15.86 11.28 -4.14
C ASP A 28 15.31 10.08 -4.91
N ARG A 29 14.92 9.03 -4.17
CA ARG A 29 14.33 7.81 -4.70
C ARG A 29 13.12 7.41 -3.87
N VAL A 30 12.05 7.01 -4.54
CA VAL A 30 10.83 6.50 -3.91
C VAL A 30 10.50 5.15 -4.52
N ILE A 31 10.27 4.14 -3.68
CA ILE A 31 9.90 2.79 -4.09
C ILE A 31 8.47 2.52 -3.61
N ALA A 32 7.57 2.24 -4.55
CA ALA A 32 6.22 1.78 -4.25
C ALA A 32 6.23 0.29 -3.91
N TYR A 33 5.59 -0.09 -2.81
CA TYR A 33 5.47 -1.46 -2.35
C TYR A 33 4.03 -1.78 -1.97
N TYR A 34 3.57 -2.97 -2.38
CA TYR A 34 2.28 -3.53 -1.97
C TYR A 34 2.47 -5.02 -1.70
N CYS A 35 1.80 -5.55 -0.68
CA CYS A 35 1.88 -6.95 -0.29
C CYS A 35 0.49 -7.57 -0.38
N PHE A 36 0.37 -8.65 -1.14
CA PHE A 36 -0.81 -9.50 -1.10
C PHE A 36 -0.73 -10.40 0.14
N ASP A 37 -1.34 -9.99 1.25
CA ASP A 37 -1.37 -10.79 2.47
C ASP A 37 -2.34 -11.96 2.32
N GLN A 38 -1.86 -13.19 2.56
CA GLN A 38 -2.70 -14.39 2.53
C GLN A 38 -3.89 -14.29 3.49
N ALA A 39 -3.75 -13.54 4.58
CA ALA A 39 -4.81 -13.29 5.55
C ALA A 39 -6.00 -12.54 4.95
N ASP A 40 -5.79 -11.69 3.93
CA ASP A 40 -6.84 -10.95 3.23
C ASP A 40 -7.68 -11.86 2.33
N TYR A 41 -7.10 -12.97 1.89
CA TYR A 41 -7.77 -13.98 1.06
C TYR A 41 -8.35 -15.14 1.85
N ALA A 42 -8.01 -15.25 3.14
CA ALA A 42 -8.57 -16.27 4.02
C ALA A 42 -10.08 -16.04 4.27
N PRO A 43 -10.88 -17.11 4.45
CA PRO A 43 -12.28 -16.96 4.85
C PRO A 43 -12.42 -16.21 6.18
N THR A 44 -13.57 -15.54 6.34
CA THR A 44 -14.03 -15.06 7.64
C THR A 44 -14.33 -16.24 8.58
N PRO A 45 -14.43 -16.02 9.89
CA PRO A 45 -14.82 -17.07 10.84
C PRO A 45 -16.18 -17.74 10.53
N TRP A 46 -17.04 -17.09 9.73
CA TRP A 46 -18.34 -17.60 9.31
C TRP A 46 -18.33 -18.27 7.93
N GLY A 47 -17.15 -18.47 7.33
CA GLY A 47 -16.98 -19.18 6.06
C GLY A 47 -17.14 -18.32 4.79
N PHE A 48 -17.45 -17.03 4.93
CA PHE A 48 -17.51 -16.11 3.78
C PHE A 48 -16.12 -15.68 3.32
N ARG A 49 -15.93 -15.50 2.00
CA ARG A 49 -14.70 -14.90 1.46
C ARG A 49 -14.60 -13.44 1.93
N LYS A 50 -13.43 -13.04 2.46
CA LYS A 50 -13.16 -11.64 2.87
C LYS A 50 -13.09 -10.69 1.67
N THR A 51 -12.53 -11.19 0.58
CA THR A 51 -12.51 -10.54 -0.73
C THR A 51 -13.69 -11.06 -1.56
N GLY A 52 -14.38 -10.13 -2.23
CA GLY A 52 -15.56 -10.40 -3.06
C GLY A 52 -15.37 -11.47 -4.13
#